data_AF-V5EJC1-F1
#
_entry.id   AF-V5EJC1-F1
#
_cell.length_a   1.000
_cell.length_b   1.000
_cell.length_c   1.000
_cell.angle_alpha   90.00
_cell.angle_beta   90.00
_cell.angle_gamma   90.00
#
_symmetry.space_group_name_H-M   'P 1'
#
loop_
_entity.id
_entity.type
_entity.pdbx_description
1 polymer ?
#
loop_
_entity_poly.entity_id
_entity_poly.type
_entity_poly.pdbx_seq_one_letter_code
_entity_poly.pdbx_strand_id
1 'polypeptide(L)'
;MSAAIYSLPFVRDLVASATGNKDIFYNLSWTSVPLSLLIAALPHWYTIYLAESNKVQGGWSNVNPRFWVQSLIAKGQKEKLSPLELTILRGQSCQANGFENVPLFVATVIWANYTGLDVNTINRFVVGWLASRAIYSVLYLKTTGYANSFARTAVFQFGIAYIITVFIKGAFKIAPTLK
;
A
#
# COMPACT_ATOMS: atom_id res chain seq x y z
N MET A 1 -18.85 14.36 1.11
CA MET A 1 -17.85 15.38 1.50
C MET A 1 -17.31 15.96 0.20
N SER A 2 -17.71 17.17 -0.16
CA SER A 2 -17.11 17.88 -1.30
C SER A 2 -15.64 18.12 -0.95
N ALA A 3 -14.74 17.30 -1.51
CA ALA A 3 -13.32 17.48 -1.29
C ALA A 3 -12.95 18.90 -1.74
N ALA A 4 -12.28 19.67 -0.88
CA ALA A 4 -11.83 21.04 -1.16
C ALA A 4 -11.03 21.16 -2.48
N ILE A 5 -10.53 20.04 -3.00
CA ILE A 5 -9.85 19.86 -4.28
C ILE A 5 -10.74 20.22 -5.49
N TYR A 6 -12.07 20.08 -5.40
CA TYR A 6 -13.00 20.50 -6.47
C TYR A 6 -13.19 22.02 -6.59
N SER A 7 -12.72 22.80 -5.62
CA SER A 7 -12.82 24.26 -5.68
C SER A 7 -11.87 24.86 -6.72
N LEU A 8 -10.89 24.09 -7.21
CA LEU A 8 -9.99 24.49 -8.28
C LEU A 8 -10.64 24.20 -9.65
N PRO A 9 -10.97 25.23 -10.46
CA PRO A 9 -11.71 25.07 -11.72
C PRO A 9 -11.05 24.09 -12.69
N PHE A 10 -9.73 24.15 -12.83
CA PHE A 10 -8.97 23.26 -13.71
C PHE A 10 -9.05 21.79 -13.32
N VAL A 11 -9.00 21.48 -12.02
CA VAL A 11 -9.10 20.10 -11.52
C VAL A 11 -10.51 19.57 -11.74
N ARG A 12 -11.52 20.40 -11.49
CA ARG A 12 -12.92 20.06 -11.72
C ARG A 12 -13.20 19.76 -13.20
N ASP A 13 -12.73 20.60 -14.12
CA ASP A 13 -13.01 20.43 -15.56
C ASP A 13 -12.27 19.24 -16.15
N LEU A 14 -11.01 19.01 -15.75
CA LEU A 14 -10.23 17.84 -16.14
C LEU A 14 -10.91 16.55 -15.67
N VAL A 15 -11.32 16.49 -14.39
CA VAL A 15 -12.02 15.35 -13.80
C VAL A 15 -13.37 15.15 -14.48
N ALA A 16 -14.16 16.21 -14.68
CA ALA A 16 -15.48 16.14 -15.30
C ALA A 16 -15.42 15.62 -16.75
N SER A 17 -14.41 16.04 -17.53
CA SER A 17 -14.20 15.57 -18.90
C SER A 17 -13.79 14.10 -18.97
N ALA A 18 -12.97 13.63 -18.03
CA ALA A 18 -12.48 12.26 -17.98
C ALA A 18 -13.50 11.27 -17.39
N THR A 19 -14.42 11.75 -16.54
CA THR A 19 -15.33 10.89 -15.77
C THR A 19 -16.80 11.00 -16.22
N GLY A 20 -17.09 11.89 -17.16
CA GLY A 20 -18.46 12.14 -17.64
C GLY A 20 -19.36 12.71 -16.54
N ASN A 21 -18.86 13.71 -15.81
CA ASN A 21 -19.55 14.36 -14.67
C ASN A 21 -19.87 13.44 -13.46
N LYS A 22 -19.25 12.26 -13.36
CA LYS A 22 -19.40 11.41 -12.17
C LYS A 22 -18.61 11.96 -10.99
N ASP A 23 -19.23 11.98 -9.81
CA ASP A 23 -18.52 12.27 -8.55
C ASP A 23 -17.58 11.11 -8.22
N ILE A 24 -16.30 11.29 -8.51
CA ILE A 24 -15.26 10.28 -8.27
C ILE A 24 -14.96 10.05 -6.79
N PHE A 25 -15.44 10.91 -5.90
CA PHE A 25 -15.28 10.73 -4.45
C PHE A 25 -16.49 10.04 -3.81
N TYR A 26 -17.56 9.82 -4.59
CA TYR A 26 -18.73 9.10 -4.11
C TYR A 26 -18.33 7.70 -3.63
N ASN A 27 -17.69 6.88 -4.47
CA ASN A 27 -17.21 5.56 -4.10
C ASN A 27 -15.75 5.40 -4.54
N LEU A 28 -14.83 5.27 -3.58
CA LEU A 28 -13.38 5.25 -3.82
C LEU A 28 -12.87 3.93 -4.41
N SER A 29 -13.74 2.95 -4.66
CA SER A 29 -13.35 1.63 -5.19
C SER A 29 -12.66 1.71 -6.55
N TRP A 30 -12.98 2.69 -7.40
CA TRP A 30 -12.38 2.81 -8.74
C TRP A 30 -10.89 3.16 -8.70
N THR A 31 -10.44 3.92 -7.70
CA THR A 31 -9.05 4.37 -7.57
C THR A 31 -8.25 3.56 -6.55
N SER A 32 -8.94 2.80 -5.70
CA SER A 32 -8.33 2.11 -4.58
C SER A 32 -7.26 1.09 -5.00
N VAL A 33 -7.51 0.34 -6.07
CA VAL A 33 -6.58 -0.70 -6.56
C VAL A 33 -5.29 -0.08 -7.13
N PRO A 34 -5.33 0.85 -8.09
CA PRO A 34 -4.13 1.55 -8.56
C PRO A 34 -3.34 2.21 -7.42
N LEU A 35 -4.03 2.86 -6.48
CA LEU A 35 -3.37 3.53 -5.36
C LEU A 35 -2.72 2.54 -4.39
N SER A 36 -3.32 1.36 -4.18
CA SER A 36 -2.74 0.31 -3.36
C SER A 36 -1.43 -0.23 -3.96
N LEU A 37 -1.39 -0.42 -5.28
CA LEU A 37 -0.20 -0.86 -6.01
C LEU A 37 0.90 0.20 -5.96
N LEU A 38 0.52 1.47 -6.15
CA LEU A 38 1.44 2.60 -6.05
C LEU A 38 2.11 2.65 -4.66
N ILE A 39 1.32 2.59 -3.58
CA ILE A 39 1.85 2.62 -2.22
C ILE A 39 2.78 1.42 -1.96
N ALA A 40 2.48 0.23 -2.51
CA ALA A 40 3.34 -0.94 -2.40
C ALA A 40 4.66 -0.81 -3.18
N ALA A 41 4.66 -0.09 -4.31
CA ALA A 41 5.83 0.09 -5.17
C ALA A 41 6.79 1.21 -4.69
N LEU A 42 6.27 2.24 -4.02
CA LEU A 42 7.07 3.42 -3.60
C LEU A 42 8.35 3.08 -2.82
N PRO A 43 8.36 2.15 -1.82
CA PRO A 43 9.59 1.79 -1.11
C PRO A 43 10.66 1.20 -2.02
N HIS A 44 10.25 0.44 -3.05
CA HIS A 44 11.16 -0.15 -4.02
C HIS A 44 11.79 0.94 -4.89
N TRP A 45 11.02 1.84 -5.49
CA TRP A 45 11.59 2.92 -6.31
C TRP A 45 12.51 3.85 -5.52
N TYR A 46 12.13 4.18 -4.27
CA TYR A 46 12.99 4.96 -3.38
C TYR A 46 14.32 4.25 -3.12
N THR A 47 14.31 2.95 -2.87
CA THR A 47 15.54 2.20 -2.57
C THR A 47 16.37 1.86 -3.81
N ILE A 48 15.77 1.76 -4.99
CA ILE A 48 16.50 1.73 -6.27
C ILE A 48 17.30 3.02 -6.43
N TYR A 49 16.64 4.17 -6.26
CA TYR A 49 17.30 5.48 -6.36
C TYR A 49 18.49 5.55 -5.41
N LEU A 50 18.32 5.15 -4.15
CA LEU A 50 19.40 5.14 -3.16
C LEU A 50 20.55 4.19 -3.54
N ALA A 51 20.24 2.98 -4.02
CA ALA A 51 21.25 2.03 -4.44
C ALA A 51 22.08 2.55 -5.61
N GLU A 52 21.42 3.15 -6.60
CA GLU A 52 22.05 3.71 -7.79
C GLU A 52 22.89 4.95 -7.48
N SER A 53 22.32 5.92 -6.75
CA SER A 53 22.98 7.19 -6.45
C SER A 53 24.22 7.02 -5.56
N ASN A 54 24.22 6.01 -4.68
CA ASN A 54 25.33 5.72 -3.77
C ASN A 54 26.23 4.59 -4.28
N LYS A 55 26.00 4.08 -5.49
CA LYS A 55 26.77 2.98 -6.11
C LYS A 55 26.90 1.75 -5.20
N VAL A 56 25.84 1.44 -4.45
CA VAL A 56 25.77 0.21 -3.64
C VAL A 56 25.86 -0.98 -4.60
N GLN A 57 26.82 -1.87 -4.37
CA GLN A 57 27.13 -2.98 -5.29
C GLN A 57 27.43 -2.52 -6.74
N GLY A 58 27.97 -1.31 -6.92
CA GLY A 58 28.23 -0.72 -8.24
C GLY A 58 27.04 0.01 -8.87
N GLY A 59 25.90 0.07 -8.18
CA GLY A 59 24.64 0.63 -8.67
C GLY A 59 23.54 -0.41 -8.76
N TRP A 60 22.31 0.03 -9.02
CA TRP A 60 21.18 -0.87 -9.13
C TRP A 60 21.16 -1.56 -10.49
N SER A 61 20.99 -2.90 -10.51
CA SER A 61 20.88 -3.67 -11.74
C SER A 61 19.44 -4.08 -12.04
N ASN A 62 18.87 -3.49 -13.09
CA ASN A 62 17.56 -3.91 -13.63
C ASN A 62 17.62 -5.20 -14.45
N VAL A 63 18.82 -5.70 -14.77
CA VAL A 63 18.98 -6.96 -15.52
C VAL A 63 18.54 -8.14 -14.65
N ASN A 64 18.94 -8.15 -13.37
CA ASN A 64 18.59 -9.21 -12.42
C ASN A 64 18.31 -8.62 -11.01
N PRO A 65 17.20 -7.87 -10.83
CA PRO A 65 16.95 -7.11 -9.60
C PRO A 65 16.80 -8.00 -8.37
N ARG A 66 16.19 -9.19 -8.50
CA ARG A 66 16.07 -10.14 -7.39
C ARG A 66 17.42 -10.69 -6.95
N PHE A 67 18.28 -11.02 -7.92
CA PHE A 67 19.64 -11.49 -7.64
C PHE A 67 20.50 -10.39 -7.01
N TRP A 68 20.32 -9.14 -7.42
CA TRP A 68 20.97 -7.98 -6.79
C TRP A 68 20.63 -7.92 -5.29
N VAL A 69 19.34 -8.01 -4.94
CA VAL A 69 18.89 -8.02 -3.53
C VAL A 69 19.46 -9.22 -2.77
N GLN A 70 19.44 -10.42 -3.37
CA GLN A 70 20.02 -11.62 -2.77
C GLN A 70 21.52 -11.48 -2.51
N SER A 71 22.25 -10.85 -3.43
CA SER A 71 23.69 -10.59 -3.28
C SER A 71 23.96 -9.65 -2.11
N LEU A 72 23.11 -8.65 -1.89
CA LEU A 72 23.24 -7.75 -0.74
C LEU A 72 22.92 -8.46 0.59
N ILE A 73 21.95 -9.38 0.60
CA ILE A 73 21.66 -10.24 1.76
C ILE A 73 22.88 -11.15 2.05
N ALA A 74 23.45 -11.78 1.02
CA ALA A 74 24.61 -12.66 1.16
C ALA A 74 25.84 -11.91 1.68
N LYS A 75 26.02 -10.63 1.29
CA LYS A 75 27.03 -9.75 1.90
C LYS A 75 26.82 -9.62 3.41
N GLY A 76 25.59 -9.37 3.84
CA GLY A 76 25.24 -9.21 5.25
C GLY A 76 25.44 -10.45 6.13
N GLN A 77 25.58 -11.63 5.52
CA GLN A 77 25.94 -12.87 6.24
C GLN A 77 27.44 -12.98 6.51
N LYS A 78 28.27 -12.29 5.73
CA LYS A 78 29.74 -12.32 5.83
C LYS A 78 30.29 -11.14 6.61
N GLU A 79 29.65 -9.98 6.49
CA GLU A 79 30.10 -8.74 7.10
C GLU A 79 28.93 -7.83 7.50
N LYS A 80 29.22 -6.84 8.35
CA LYS A 80 28.21 -5.90 8.84
C LYS A 80 27.80 -4.93 7.73
N LEU A 81 26.51 -4.91 7.42
CA LEU A 81 25.93 -3.96 6.47
C LEU A 81 25.91 -2.53 7.03
N SER A 82 26.08 -1.56 6.15
CA SER A 82 25.89 -0.15 6.45
C SER A 82 24.41 0.18 6.72
N PRO A 83 24.12 1.30 7.43
CA PRO A 83 22.74 1.75 7.63
C PRO A 83 21.96 1.96 6.32
N LEU A 84 22.64 2.40 5.25
CA LEU A 84 22.06 2.58 3.93
C LEU A 84 21.64 1.24 3.31
N GLU A 85 22.53 0.26 3.32
CA GLU A 85 22.25 -1.09 2.79
C GLU A 85 21.10 -1.76 3.53
N LEU A 86 21.06 -1.62 4.87
CA LEU A 86 19.94 -2.10 5.67
C LEU A 86 18.63 -1.39 5.29
N THR A 87 18.68 -0.09 4.98
CA THR A 87 17.50 0.67 4.51
C THR A 87 17.03 0.17 3.15
N ILE A 88 17.95 -0.13 2.23
CA ILE A 88 17.63 -0.69 0.92
C ILE A 88 16.93 -2.04 1.08
N LEU A 89 17.51 -2.95 1.87
CA LEU A 89 16.89 -4.26 2.15
C LEU A 89 15.50 -4.11 2.77
N ARG A 90 15.33 -3.20 3.74
CA ARG A 90 14.02 -2.91 4.33
C ARG A 90 13.01 -2.40 3.30
N GLY A 91 13.39 -1.54 2.37
CA GLY A 91 12.47 -1.07 1.33
C GLY A 91 12.04 -2.16 0.36
N GLN A 92 12.96 -3.05 -0.03
CA GLN A 92 12.64 -4.21 -0.88
C GLN A 92 11.71 -5.19 -0.14
N SER A 93 11.97 -5.48 1.14
CA SER A 93 11.05 -6.28 1.96
C SER A 93 9.69 -5.62 2.18
N CYS A 94 9.66 -4.30 2.32
CA CYS A 94 8.41 -3.54 2.43
C CYS A 94 7.57 -3.63 1.16
N GLN A 95 8.20 -3.58 -0.02
CA GLN A 95 7.52 -3.76 -1.30
C GLN A 95 6.94 -5.17 -1.41
N ALA A 96 7.74 -6.22 -1.15
CA ALA A 96 7.25 -7.60 -1.16
C ALA A 96 6.02 -7.78 -0.26
N ASN A 97 6.09 -7.31 0.99
CA ASN A 97 4.95 -7.35 1.92
C ASN A 97 3.73 -6.57 1.40
N GLY A 98 3.95 -5.41 0.78
CA GLY A 98 2.89 -4.63 0.14
C GLY A 98 2.16 -5.43 -0.93
N PHE A 99 2.90 -6.02 -1.88
CA PHE A 99 2.31 -6.81 -2.97
C PHE A 99 1.67 -8.12 -2.51
N GLU A 100 2.10 -8.71 -1.40
CA GLU A 100 1.42 -9.86 -0.78
C GLU A 100 0.03 -9.48 -0.21
N ASN A 101 -0.13 -8.23 0.24
CA ASN A 101 -1.37 -7.75 0.87
C ASN A 101 -2.37 -7.13 -0.12
N VAL A 102 -1.90 -6.58 -1.24
CA VAL A 102 -2.77 -5.97 -2.26
C VAL A 102 -3.87 -6.91 -2.76
N PRO A 103 -3.60 -8.20 -3.10
CA PRO A 103 -4.67 -9.10 -3.55
C PRO A 103 -5.81 -9.25 -2.55
N LEU A 104 -5.49 -9.35 -1.25
CA LEU A 104 -6.50 -9.44 -0.20
C LEU A 104 -7.30 -8.14 -0.08
N PHE A 105 -6.66 -6.98 -0.21
CA PHE A 105 -7.35 -5.69 -0.26
C PHE A 105 -8.31 -5.62 -1.47
N VAL A 106 -7.84 -5.99 -2.66
CA VAL A 106 -8.65 -6.03 -3.89
C VAL A 106 -9.88 -6.92 -3.70
N ALA A 107 -9.68 -8.14 -3.18
CA ALA A 107 -10.77 -9.07 -2.89
C ALA A 107 -11.78 -8.47 -1.89
N THR A 108 -11.29 -7.75 -0.88
CA THR A 108 -12.15 -7.06 0.11
C THR A 108 -12.99 -5.96 -0.52
N VAL A 109 -12.42 -5.14 -1.41
CA VAL A 109 -13.16 -4.09 -2.13
C VAL A 109 -14.23 -4.72 -3.03
N ILE A 110 -13.89 -5.78 -3.77
CA ILE A 110 -14.84 -6.52 -4.61
C ILE A 110 -15.97 -7.08 -3.75
N TRP A 111 -15.64 -7.75 -2.65
CA TRP A 111 -16.61 -8.30 -1.70
C TRP A 111 -17.56 -7.23 -1.14
N ALA A 112 -17.03 -6.08 -0.75
CA ALA A 112 -17.84 -5.00 -0.19
C ALA A 112 -18.83 -4.42 -1.21
N ASN A 113 -18.42 -4.26 -2.46
CA ASN A 113 -19.31 -3.82 -3.54
C ASN A 113 -20.33 -4.91 -3.91
N TYR A 114 -19.89 -6.18 -4.02
CA TYR A 114 -20.75 -7.32 -4.33
C TYR A 114 -21.87 -7.51 -3.30
N THR A 115 -21.53 -7.42 -2.01
CA THR A 115 -22.49 -7.57 -0.91
C THR A 115 -23.37 -6.34 -0.70
N GLY A 116 -23.16 -5.26 -1.45
CA GLY A 116 -23.95 -4.04 -1.35
C GLY A 116 -23.78 -3.33 0.00
N LEU A 117 -22.56 -3.32 0.56
CA LEU A 117 -22.26 -2.50 1.73
C LEU A 117 -22.44 -1.02 1.42
N ASP A 118 -22.76 -0.23 2.46
CA ASP A 118 -22.92 1.20 2.30
C ASP A 118 -21.61 1.85 1.87
N VAL A 119 -21.73 2.85 1.00
CA VAL A 119 -20.60 3.55 0.38
C VAL A 119 -19.70 4.21 1.42
N ASN A 120 -20.24 4.67 2.56
CA ASN A 120 -19.45 5.23 3.64
C ASN A 120 -18.54 4.17 4.30
N THR A 121 -19.04 2.96 4.52
CA THR A 121 -18.25 1.81 5.01
C THR A 121 -17.14 1.47 4.02
N ILE A 122 -17.45 1.40 2.72
CA ILE A 122 -16.46 1.12 1.67
C ILE A 122 -15.36 2.20 1.66
N ASN A 123 -15.74 3.48 1.64
CA ASN A 123 -14.79 4.58 1.58
C ASN A 123 -13.92 4.67 2.85
N ARG A 124 -14.50 4.45 4.03
CA ARG A 124 -13.73 4.38 5.29
C ARG A 124 -12.74 3.24 5.26
N PHE A 125 -13.13 2.08 4.72
CA PHE A 125 -12.22 0.96 4.56
C PHE A 125 -11.06 1.30 3.63
N VAL A 126 -11.35 1.83 2.43
CA VAL A 126 -10.33 2.22 1.44
C VAL A 126 -9.34 3.22 2.04
N VAL A 127 -9.84 4.31 2.63
CA VAL A 127 -8.98 5.34 3.23
C VAL A 127 -8.17 4.79 4.40
N GLY A 128 -8.81 4.08 5.33
CA GLY A 128 -8.15 3.55 6.52
C GLY A 128 -7.08 2.52 6.17
N TRP A 129 -7.35 1.63 5.22
CA TRP A 129 -6.40 0.64 4.77
C TRP A 129 -5.22 1.29 4.03
N LEU A 130 -5.46 2.17 3.05
CA LEU A 130 -4.39 2.85 2.31
C LEU A 130 -3.53 3.73 3.22
N ALA A 131 -4.13 4.46 4.15
CA ALA A 131 -3.40 5.25 5.14
C ALA A 131 -2.52 4.35 6.03
N SER A 132 -3.05 3.21 6.49
CA SER A 132 -2.25 2.26 7.27
C SER A 132 -1.06 1.73 6.47
N ARG A 133 -1.21 1.46 5.17
CA ARG A 133 -0.11 1.03 4.31
C ARG A 133 0.92 2.12 4.07
N ALA A 134 0.49 3.37 3.89
CA ALA A 134 1.42 4.51 3.75
C ALA A 134 2.27 4.69 5.03
N ILE A 135 1.62 4.68 6.19
CA ILE A 135 2.30 4.79 7.50
C ILE A 135 3.22 3.59 7.72
N TYR A 136 2.74 2.38 7.44
CA TYR A 136 3.52 1.15 7.52
C TYR A 136 4.79 1.23 6.68
N SER A 137 4.70 1.70 5.42
CA SER A 137 5.85 1.87 4.53
C SER A 137 6.90 2.83 5.08
N VAL A 138 6.46 3.97 5.65
CA VAL A 138 7.37 4.93 6.29
C VAL A 138 8.05 4.32 7.51
N LEU A 139 7.30 3.65 8.38
CA LEU A 139 7.84 2.96 9.54
C LEU A 139 8.81 1.85 9.13
N TYR A 140 8.50 1.08 8.09
CA TYR A 140 9.37 0.01 7.62
C TYR A 140 10.75 0.52 7.21
N LEU A 141 10.82 1.66 6.50
CA LEU A 141 12.08 2.23 6.06
C LEU A 141 12.90 2.81 7.23
N LYS A 142 12.23 3.48 8.18
CA LYS A 142 12.88 4.26 9.25
C LYS A 142 13.15 3.49 10.54
N THR A 143 12.44 2.39 10.79
CA THR A 143 12.59 1.63 12.02
C THR A 143 13.85 0.75 12.00
N THR A 144 14.77 1.04 12.91
CA THR A 144 16.06 0.30 13.06
C THR A 144 16.16 -0.48 14.37
N GLY A 145 15.31 -0.18 15.36
CA GLY A 145 15.32 -0.83 16.68
C GLY A 145 14.18 -1.83 16.89
N TYR A 146 14.42 -2.83 17.73
CA TYR A 146 13.44 -3.89 18.05
C TYR A 146 12.15 -3.32 18.65
N ALA A 147 12.25 -2.43 19.64
CA ALA A 147 11.07 -1.82 20.27
C ALA A 147 10.21 -1.03 19.26
N ASN A 148 10.85 -0.29 18.36
CA ASN A 148 10.17 0.48 17.33
C ASN A 148 9.53 -0.41 16.25
N SER A 149 9.91 -1.69 16.17
CA SER A 149 9.29 -2.66 15.25
C SER A 149 7.87 -3.02 15.65
N PHE A 150 7.49 -2.90 16.93
CA PHE A 150 6.13 -3.13 17.39
C PHE A 150 5.15 -2.11 16.81
N ALA A 151 5.56 -0.86 16.62
CA ALA A 151 4.72 0.16 15.95
C ALA A 151 4.36 -0.27 14.52
N ARG A 152 5.33 -0.80 13.77
CA ARG A 152 5.09 -1.35 12.43
C ARG A 152 4.09 -2.51 12.46
N THR A 153 4.23 -3.42 13.42
CA THR A 153 3.30 -4.54 13.60
C THR A 153 1.89 -4.06 13.94
N ALA A 154 1.76 -3.10 14.85
CA ALA A 154 0.46 -2.53 15.22
C ALA A 154 -0.26 -1.90 14.02
N VAL A 155 0.44 -1.09 13.22
CA VAL A 155 -0.14 -0.48 12.00
C VAL A 155 -0.52 -1.54 10.96
N PHE A 156 0.29 -2.59 10.82
CA PHE A 156 -0.05 -3.72 9.94
C PHE A 156 -1.35 -4.40 10.36
N GLN A 157 -1.46 -4.75 11.64
CA GLN A 157 -2.61 -5.47 12.17
C GLN A 157 -3.89 -4.62 12.15
N PHE A 158 -3.77 -3.31 12.27
CA PHE A 158 -4.90 -2.40 12.05
C PHE A 158 -5.50 -2.56 10.64
N GLY A 159 -4.66 -2.64 9.60
CA GLY A 159 -5.12 -2.88 8.24
C GLY A 159 -5.80 -4.24 8.06
N ILE A 160 -5.26 -5.30 8.68
CA ILE A 160 -5.87 -6.64 8.68
C ILE A 160 -7.22 -6.66 9.41
N ALA A 161 -7.33 -5.99 10.56
CA ALA A 161 -8.60 -5.88 11.29
C ALA A 161 -9.69 -5.20 10.44
N TYR A 162 -9.32 -4.19 9.65
CA TYR A 162 -10.23 -3.54 8.70
C TYR A 162 -10.72 -4.51 7.62
N ILE A 163 -9.84 -5.34 7.06
CA ILE A 163 -10.22 -6.38 6.09
C ILE A 163 -11.25 -7.33 6.71
N ILE A 164 -10.93 -7.90 7.88
CA ILE A 164 -11.82 -8.83 8.59
C ILE A 164 -13.18 -8.20 8.86
N THR A 165 -13.20 -6.94 9.30
CA THR A 165 -14.43 -6.20 9.57
C THR A 165 -15.32 -6.09 8.33
N VAL A 166 -14.75 -5.77 7.16
CA VAL A 166 -15.51 -5.66 5.91
C VAL A 166 -16.04 -7.02 5.46
N PHE A 167 -15.24 -8.08 5.58
CA PHE A 167 -15.69 -9.44 5.26
C PHE A 167 -16.90 -9.83 6.11
N ILE A 168 -16.82 -9.66 7.43
CA ILE A 168 -17.91 -9.97 8.37
C ILE A 168 -19.16 -9.14 8.05
N LYS A 169 -19.02 -7.83 7.84
CA LYS A 169 -20.15 -6.96 7.49
C LYS A 169 -20.83 -7.40 6.20
N GLY A 170 -20.05 -7.70 5.17
CA GLY A 170 -20.58 -8.18 3.90
C GLY A 170 -21.32 -9.52 4.07
N ALA A 171 -20.75 -10.45 4.84
CA ALA A 171 -21.38 -11.73 5.12
C ALA A 171 -22.75 -11.55 5.82
N PHE A 172 -22.85 -10.74 6.87
CA PHE A 172 -24.12 -10.48 7.54
C PHE A 172 -25.15 -9.77 6.64
N LYS A 173 -24.68 -8.96 5.67
CA LYS A 173 -25.56 -8.27 4.73
C LYS A 173 -26.26 -9.25 3.78
N ILE A 174 -25.55 -10.28 3.30
CA ILE A 174 -26.10 -11.26 2.34
C ILE A 174 -26.59 -12.56 2.97
N ALA A 175 -26.23 -12.86 4.22
CA ALA A 175 -26.65 -14.08 4.92
C ALA A 175 -28.18 -14.34 4.83
N PRO A 176 -29.08 -13.35 4.94
CA PRO A 176 -30.52 -13.58 4.79
C PRO A 176 -30.96 -14.04 3.39
N THR A 177 -30.14 -13.79 2.36
CA THR A 177 -30.42 -14.08 0.95
C THR A 177 -29.82 -15.39 0.45
N LEU A 178 -28.88 -15.97 1.21
CA LEU A 178 -28.30 -17.28 0.93
C LEU A 178 -29.20 -18.36 1.55
N LYS A 179 -30.29 -18.70 0.87
CA LYS A 179 -31.13 -19.87 1.19
C LYS A 179 -30.96 -20.93 0.12
#